data_AF-A0A950FS61-F1
#
_entry.id   AF-A0A950FS61-F1
#
_cell.length_a   1.000
_cell.length_b   1.000
_cell.length_c   1.000
_cell.angle_alpha   90.00
_cell.angle_beta   90.00
_cell.angle_gamma   90.00
#
_symmetry.space_group_name_H-M   'P 1'
#
loop_
_entity.id
_entity.type
_entity.pdbx_description
1 polymer ?
#
loop_
_entity_poly.entity_id
_entity_poly.type
_entity_poly.pdbx_seq_one_letter_code
_entity_poly.pdbx_strand_id
1 'polypeptide(L)'
;MDYGSAISKIIPGTFVPDIGSASGAEAPTVGPIPGNAGETQGPSFKDTVKSMLDGVNDKINASDQATRDLADGKTNDLQKVVTSVEEANLALNFTLAMRSKLLSAYQEISRMQV
;
A
#
# COMPACT_ATOMS: atom_id res chain seq x y z
N MET A 1 43.82 38.05 -33.77
CA MET A 1 43.02 37.32 -32.76
C MET A 1 43.00 35.88 -33.22
N ASP A 2 43.70 35.02 -32.48
CA ASP A 2 43.99 33.64 -32.83
C ASP A 2 42.87 32.74 -32.30
N TYR A 3 42.11 32.13 -33.20
CA TYR A 3 41.01 31.20 -32.87
C TYR A 3 41.51 29.74 -32.84
N GLY A 4 42.79 29.50 -32.54
CA GLY A 4 43.49 28.28 -32.92
C GLY A 4 43.63 27.15 -31.90
N SER A 5 43.04 27.18 -30.70
CA SER A 5 43.40 26.15 -29.68
C SER A 5 42.31 25.54 -28.81
N ALA A 6 41.03 25.88 -28.93
CA ALA A 6 40.05 25.49 -27.91
C ALA A 6 39.12 24.29 -28.22
N ILE A 7 39.25 23.59 -29.34
CA ILE A 7 38.32 22.47 -29.68
C ILE A 7 38.96 21.10 -29.97
N SER A 8 40.22 20.88 -29.61
CA SER A 8 40.81 19.55 -29.78
C SER A 8 40.95 18.80 -28.45
N LYS A 9 40.16 17.72 -28.32
CA LYS A 9 40.22 16.62 -27.33
C LYS A 9 39.57 16.87 -25.96
N ILE A 10 38.24 16.85 -25.94
CA ILE A 10 37.52 16.24 -24.82
C ILE A 10 37.44 14.74 -25.15
N ILE A 11 38.24 13.91 -24.49
CA ILE A 11 38.15 12.45 -24.62
C ILE A 11 37.09 12.00 -23.60
N PRO A 12 35.99 11.36 -24.03
CA PRO A 12 34.99 10.89 -23.09
C PRO A 12 35.59 9.76 -22.23
N GLY A 13 35.62 9.96 -20.90
CA GLY A 13 36.01 8.92 -19.95
C GLY A 13 37.07 9.28 -18.91
N THR A 14 37.41 10.55 -18.67
CA THR A 14 38.46 10.94 -17.70
C THR A 14 37.94 11.82 -16.56
N PHE A 15 36.93 11.33 -15.84
CA PHE A 15 36.62 11.83 -14.50
C PHE A 15 36.87 10.70 -13.49
N VAL A 16 37.96 10.82 -12.73
CA VAL A 16 38.32 9.87 -11.67
C VAL A 16 38.49 10.69 -10.40
N PRO A 17 37.63 10.53 -9.37
CA PRO A 17 37.83 11.20 -8.10
C PRO A 17 38.92 10.48 -7.30
N ASP A 18 39.89 11.25 -6.80
CA ASP A 18 40.94 10.80 -5.90
C ASP A 18 40.33 10.38 -4.55
N ILE A 19 40.23 9.08 -4.30
CA ILE A 19 40.00 8.52 -2.97
C ILE A 19 41.28 7.80 -2.54
N GLY A 20 41.84 8.26 -1.43
CA GLY A 20 43.14 7.82 -0.92
C GLY A 20 43.30 6.31 -0.81
N SER A 21 44.53 5.87 -1.11
CA SER A 21 44.98 4.49 -1.19
C SER A 21 44.71 3.66 0.07
N ALA A 22 43.95 2.57 -0.08
CA ALA A 22 44.08 1.38 0.74
C ALA A 22 44.42 0.19 -0.16
N SER A 23 45.59 -0.35 0.13
CA SER A 23 46.29 -1.44 -0.54
C SER A 23 45.61 -2.80 -0.33
N GLY A 24 45.61 -3.63 -1.37
CA GLY A 24 45.67 -5.09 -1.22
C GLY A 24 44.36 -5.88 -1.39
N ALA A 25 44.20 -6.41 -2.61
CA ALA A 25 43.57 -7.69 -2.95
C ALA A 25 42.05 -7.91 -2.76
N GLU A 26 41.51 -8.55 -3.80
CA GLU A 26 40.26 -9.32 -3.89
C GLU A 26 39.00 -8.59 -4.43
N ALA A 27 38.36 -9.28 -5.37
CA ALA A 27 37.28 -8.83 -6.24
C ALA A 27 36.13 -8.16 -5.46
N PRO A 28 35.38 -7.22 -6.07
CA PRO A 28 34.23 -6.62 -5.43
C PRO A 28 33.13 -7.67 -5.35
N THR A 29 33.14 -8.46 -4.28
CA THR A 29 31.95 -9.16 -3.82
C THR A 29 31.03 -8.08 -3.27
N VAL A 30 29.95 -7.82 -4.01
CA VAL A 30 28.81 -7.10 -3.47
C VAL A 30 28.28 -7.92 -2.30
N GLY A 31 28.73 -7.58 -1.09
CA GLY A 31 28.23 -8.15 0.15
C GLY A 31 26.73 -7.93 0.27
N PRO A 32 26.01 -8.78 1.02
CA PRO A 32 24.57 -8.67 1.16
C PRO A 32 24.22 -7.25 1.63
N ILE A 33 23.34 -6.62 0.87
CA ILE A 33 22.66 -5.39 1.28
C ILE A 33 22.12 -5.67 2.68
N PRO A 34 22.51 -4.92 3.73
CA PRO A 34 21.93 -5.10 5.05
C PRO A 34 20.43 -4.84 4.91
N GLY A 35 19.68 -5.93 4.83
CA GLY A 35 18.24 -5.92 4.95
C GLY A 35 17.97 -5.47 6.37
N ASN A 36 17.83 -4.17 6.55
CA ASN A 36 17.14 -3.65 7.71
C ASN A 36 15.71 -4.14 7.54
N ALA A 37 15.43 -5.32 8.08
CA ALA A 37 14.12 -5.75 8.50
C ALA A 37 13.69 -4.81 9.62
N GLY A 38 13.49 -3.54 9.25
CA GLY A 38 12.77 -2.59 10.08
C GLY A 38 11.42 -3.22 10.27
N GLU A 39 11.17 -3.62 11.51
CA GLU A 39 9.90 -4.10 11.99
C GLU A 39 8.80 -3.27 11.32
N THR A 40 7.89 -3.95 10.63
CA THR A 40 6.70 -3.33 10.04
C THR A 40 5.88 -2.70 11.18
N GLN A 41 6.26 -1.49 11.60
CA GLN A 41 5.56 -0.67 12.58
C GLN A 41 4.39 0.01 11.87
N GLY A 42 3.49 -0.83 11.37
CA GLY A 42 2.20 -0.45 10.82
C GLY A 42 1.21 -1.56 11.19
N PRO A 43 -0.08 -1.25 11.39
CA PRO A 43 -1.08 -2.28 11.62
C PRO A 43 -0.93 -3.35 10.55
N SER A 44 -0.91 -4.62 10.98
CA SER A 44 -0.76 -5.71 10.03
C SER A 44 -1.91 -5.61 9.02
N PHE A 45 -1.68 -6.06 7.79
CA PHE A 45 -2.75 -6.12 6.80
C PHE A 45 -4.03 -6.78 7.35
N LYS A 46 -3.86 -7.83 8.17
CA LYS A 46 -4.92 -8.48 8.94
C LYS A 46 -5.70 -7.53 9.85
N ASP A 47 -5.01 -6.65 10.57
CA ASP A 47 -5.61 -5.70 11.50
C ASP A 47 -6.40 -4.62 10.75
N THR A 48 -5.88 -4.14 9.63
CA THR A 48 -6.60 -3.19 8.76
C THR A 48 -7.86 -3.81 8.18
N VAL A 49 -7.78 -5.03 7.65
CA VAL A 49 -8.94 -5.75 7.13
C VAL A 49 -9.96 -6.04 8.23
N LYS A 50 -9.49 -6.43 9.42
CA LYS A 50 -10.36 -6.63 10.59
C LYS A 50 -11.08 -5.34 10.98
N SER A 51 -10.37 -4.21 11.06
CA SER A 51 -10.96 -2.92 11.38
C SER A 51 -11.99 -2.47 10.33
N MET A 52 -11.75 -2.75 9.05
CA MET A 52 -12.73 -2.49 7.99
C MET A 52 -13.99 -3.35 8.16
N LEU A 53 -13.83 -4.66 8.42
CA LEU A 53 -14.93 -5.58 8.68
C LEU A 53 -15.79 -5.14 9.88
N ASP A 54 -15.14 -4.78 10.98
CA ASP A 54 -15.82 -4.28 12.18
C ASP A 54 -16.58 -2.98 11.85
N GLY A 55 -15.98 -2.08 11.07
CA GLY A 55 -16.64 -0.84 10.62
C GLY A 55 -17.83 -1.05 9.67
N VAL A 56 -17.84 -2.11 8.84
CA VAL A 56 -19.00 -2.47 8.01
C VAL A 56 -20.15 -2.97 8.89
N ASN A 57 -19.87 -3.78 9.90
CA ASN A 57 -20.87 -4.25 10.84
C ASN A 57 -21.56 -3.08 11.57
N ASP A 58 -20.78 -2.08 11.99
CA ASP A 58 -21.31 -0.87 12.62
C ASP A 58 -22.18 -0.06 11.66
N LYS A 59 -21.78 0.07 10.39
CA LYS A 59 -22.60 0.73 9.35
C LYS A 59 -23.93 0.00 9.11
N ILE A 60 -23.94 -1.33 9.09
CA ILE A 60 -25.17 -2.12 8.94
C ILE A 60 -26.12 -1.87 10.13
N ASN A 61 -25.61 -1.96 11.35
CA ASN A 61 -26.41 -1.70 12.56
C ASN A 61 -26.95 -0.27 12.60
N ALA A 62 -26.12 0.72 12.24
CA ALA A 62 -26.55 2.12 12.19
C ALA A 62 -27.67 2.34 11.16
N SER A 63 -27.58 1.72 9.99
CA SER A 63 -28.62 1.77 8.96
C SER A 63 -29.92 1.10 9.38
N ASP A 64 -29.84 -0.04 10.07
CA ASP A 64 -31.01 -0.73 10.62
C ASP A 64 -31.69 0.11 11.70
N GLN A 65 -30.91 0.73 12.58
CA GLN A 65 -31.41 1.63 13.62
C GLN A 65 -32.09 2.85 13.00
N ALA A 66 -31.44 3.50 12.03
CA ALA A 66 -31.98 4.66 11.32
C ALA A 66 -33.28 4.33 10.57
N THR A 67 -33.37 3.14 9.99
CA THR A 67 -34.59 2.65 9.32
C THR A 67 -35.73 2.44 10.31
N ARG A 68 -35.45 1.88 11.50
CA ARG A 68 -36.44 1.72 12.58
C ARG A 68 -36.90 3.06 13.13
N ASP A 69 -35.99 4.00 13.35
CA ASP A 69 -36.32 5.32 13.89
C ASP A 69 -37.15 6.16 12.91
N LEU A 70 -36.97 5.96 11.59
CA LEU A 70 -37.83 6.51 10.55
C LEU A 70 -39.21 5.86 10.55
N ALA A 71 -39.29 4.53 10.66
CA ALA A 71 -40.57 3.81 10.71
C ALA A 71 -41.39 4.11 11.98
N ASP A 72 -40.71 4.36 13.10
CA ASP A 72 -41.30 4.79 14.38
C ASP A 72 -41.70 6.29 14.37
N GLY A 73 -41.36 7.03 13.32
CA GLY A 73 -41.62 8.48 13.21
C GLY A 73 -40.74 9.35 14.12
N LYS A 74 -39.68 8.78 14.71
CA LYS A 74 -38.69 9.50 15.54
C LYS A 74 -37.74 10.36 14.69
N THR A 75 -37.60 10.04 13.40
CA THR A 75 -36.79 10.76 12.43
C THR A 75 -37.61 10.98 11.15
N ASN A 76 -37.60 12.20 10.61
CA ASN A 76 -38.22 12.53 9.32
C ASN A 76 -37.18 12.67 8.18
N ASP A 77 -35.90 12.45 8.47
CA ASP A 77 -34.80 12.55 7.50
C ASP A 77 -34.67 11.28 6.67
N LEU A 78 -35.66 11.04 5.80
CA LEU A 78 -35.66 9.93 4.84
C LEU A 78 -34.35 9.88 4.02
N GLN A 79 -33.84 11.05 3.61
CA GLN A 79 -32.61 11.16 2.83
C GLN A 79 -31.42 10.53 3.56
N LYS A 80 -31.26 10.83 4.86
CA LYS A 80 -30.15 10.32 5.66
C LYS A 80 -30.23 8.81 5.87
N VAL A 81 -31.44 8.28 6.04
CA VAL A 81 -31.66 6.83 6.16
C VAL A 81 -31.30 6.12 4.87
N VAL A 82 -31.81 6.58 3.73
CA VAL A 82 -31.53 5.98 2.43
C VAL A 82 -30.03 6.05 2.12
N THR A 83 -29.36 7.18 2.39
CA THR A 83 -27.91 7.31 2.23
C THR A 83 -27.15 6.31 3.11
N SER A 84 -27.53 6.17 4.39
CA SER A 84 -26.89 5.21 5.30
C SER A 84 -27.04 3.78 4.79
N VAL A 85 -28.24 3.40 4.34
CA VAL A 85 -28.54 2.08 3.79
C VAL A 85 -27.71 1.82 2.53
N GLU A 86 -27.58 2.80 1.65
CA GLU A 86 -26.81 2.68 0.40
C GLU A 86 -25.30 2.58 0.67
N GLU A 87 -24.77 3.37 1.61
CA GLU A 87 -23.39 3.23 2.08
C GLU A 87 -23.10 1.85 2.67
N ALA A 88 -24.01 1.34 3.51
CA ALA A 88 -23.87 0.02 4.12
C ALA A 88 -23.87 -1.10 3.07
N ASN A 89 -24.76 -1.01 2.08
CA ASN A 89 -24.81 -1.96 0.96
C ASN A 89 -23.53 -1.93 0.11
N LEU A 90 -23.01 -0.74 -0.21
CA LEU A 90 -21.77 -0.60 -0.95
C LEU A 90 -20.58 -1.20 -0.18
N ALA A 91 -20.47 -0.86 1.11
CA ALA A 91 -19.42 -1.37 1.99
C ALA A 91 -19.45 -2.90 2.14
N LEU A 92 -20.65 -3.49 2.23
CA LEU A 92 -20.84 -4.93 2.28
C LEU A 92 -20.39 -5.61 0.97
N ASN A 93 -20.84 -5.11 -0.17
CA ASN A 93 -20.46 -5.65 -1.48
C ASN A 93 -18.94 -5.60 -1.70
N PHE A 94 -18.32 -4.47 -1.33
CA PHE A 94 -16.87 -4.32 -1.38
C PHE A 94 -16.16 -5.35 -0.48
N THR A 95 -16.67 -5.58 0.73
CA THR A 95 -16.12 -6.57 1.67
C THR A 95 -16.20 -7.99 1.11
N LEU A 96 -17.29 -8.36 0.45
CA LEU A 96 -17.43 -9.66 -0.21
C LEU A 96 -16.44 -9.83 -1.37
N ALA A 97 -16.22 -8.77 -2.16
CA ALA A 97 -15.21 -8.77 -3.20
C ALA A 97 -13.79 -8.91 -2.62
N MET A 98 -13.49 -8.18 -1.55
CA MET A 98 -12.21 -8.28 -0.84
C MET A 98 -11.99 -9.68 -0.25
N ARG A 99 -12.97 -10.26 0.44
CA ARG A 99 -12.92 -11.64 0.95
C ARG A 99 -12.52 -12.62 -0.15
N SER A 100 -13.15 -12.50 -1.31
CA SER A 100 -12.89 -13.36 -2.46
C SER A 100 -11.46 -13.20 -2.95
N LYS A 101 -10.97 -11.96 -3.09
CA LYS A 101 -9.59 -11.66 -3.49
C LYS A 101 -8.54 -12.14 -2.50
N LEU A 102 -8.80 -12.03 -1.20
CA LEU A 102 -7.90 -12.53 -0.15
C LEU A 102 -7.82 -14.05 -0.15
N LEU A 103 -8.95 -14.73 -0.35
CA LEU A 103 -8.97 -16.18 -0.47
C LEU A 103 -8.17 -16.64 -1.71
N SER A 104 -8.32 -15.95 -2.84
CA SER A 104 -7.53 -16.24 -4.05
C SER A 104 -6.04 -15.98 -3.84
N ALA A 105 -5.65 -14.88 -3.20
CA ALA A 105 -4.25 -14.57 -2.91
C ALA A 105 -3.61 -15.62 -1.98
N TYR A 106 -4.35 -16.09 -0.97
CA TYR A 106 -3.89 -17.19 -0.12
C TYR A 106 -3.69 -18.50 -0.91
N GLN A 107 -4.65 -18.84 -1.78
CA GLN A 107 -4.53 -20.02 -2.64
C GLN A 107 -3.34 -19.93 -3.61
N GLU A 108 -3.05 -18.75 -4.15
CA GLU A 108 -1.92 -18.52 -5.06
C GLU A 108 -0.57 -18.72 -4.35
N ILE A 109 -0.41 -18.12 -3.16
CA ILE A 109 0.81 -18.29 -2.34
C ILE A 109 1.02 -19.77 -1.99
N SER A 110 -0.06 -20.49 -1.65
CA SER A 110 0.01 -21.92 -1.34
C SER A 110 0.43 -22.78 -2.53
N ARG A 111 0.17 -22.35 -3.77
CA ARG A 111 0.55 -23.09 -4.99
C ARG A 111 2.00 -22.83 -5.41
N MET A 112 2.62 -21.74 -4.97
CA MET A 112 4.05 -21.48 -5.22
C MET A 112 4.99 -22.27 -4.30
N GLN A 113 4.51 -22.75 -3.14
CA GLN A 113 5.34 -23.41 -2.12
C GLN A 113 5.30 -24.94 -2.15
N VAL A 114 4.56 -25.55 -3.08
CA VAL A 114 4.52 -27.02 -3.26
C VAL A 114 5.44 -27.48 -4.40
#